data_AF-A0A9P5ZKN7-F1
#
_entry.id   AF-A0A9P5ZKN7-F1
#
_cell.length_a   1.000
_cell.length_b   1.000
_cell.length_c   1.000
_cell.angle_alpha   90.00
_cell.angle_beta   90.00
_cell.angle_gamma   90.00
#
_symmetry.space_group_name_H-M   'P 1'
#
loop_
_entity.id
_entity.type
_entity.pdbx_description
1 polymer ?
#
loop_
_entity_poly.entity_id
_entity_poly.type
_entity_poly.pdbx_seq_one_letter_code
_entity_poly.pdbx_strand_id
1 'polypeptide(L)'
;MKRSGHGHDPSGVAGTSTGECAVMCPACPHPGKNLPSDWEKAEKPKVWIYALFLAINANFHLKRLSASSDTCDPSLNQGSAYFFEEARYKEFLNVHTHTNIEEARTTASSVGTIECSQHSMKRLVFVGDLQKDSYPSNFVGMRAKSLNVRYLIPKFHLYMHCTHCQINYTFNLTPGVGHTDREAPERGWAAMNPVSSSTKEMGPGS
;
A
#
# COMPACT_ATOMS: atom_id res chain seq x y z
N MET A 1 -9.98 -5.06 -14.20
CA MET A 1 -11.09 -5.54 -15.06
C MET A 1 -10.58 -6.15 -16.37
N LYS A 2 -10.43 -5.41 -17.50
CA LYS A 2 -10.04 -6.01 -18.80
C LYS A 2 -8.76 -6.84 -18.76
N ARG A 3 -7.68 -6.28 -18.19
CA ARG A 3 -6.38 -6.97 -18.09
C ARG A 3 -6.35 -8.12 -17.08
N SER A 4 -7.36 -8.21 -16.23
CA SER A 4 -7.49 -9.21 -15.17
C SER A 4 -8.44 -10.35 -15.58
N GLY A 5 -9.02 -10.32 -16.79
CA GLY A 5 -9.87 -11.40 -17.31
C GLY A 5 -11.32 -11.40 -16.82
N HIS A 6 -11.70 -10.56 -15.85
CA HIS A 6 -13.07 -10.56 -15.28
C HIS A 6 -14.21 -10.23 -16.25
N GLY A 7 -13.92 -9.73 -17.46
CA GLY A 7 -14.94 -9.61 -18.50
C GLY A 7 -15.50 -10.96 -18.98
N HIS A 8 -14.80 -12.06 -18.69
CA HIS A 8 -15.21 -13.43 -19.02
C HIS A 8 -15.70 -14.23 -17.80
N ASP A 9 -15.72 -13.62 -16.62
CA ASP A 9 -16.23 -14.28 -15.42
C ASP A 9 -17.77 -14.41 -15.51
N PRO A 10 -18.36 -15.60 -15.33
CA PRO A 10 -19.81 -15.78 -15.36
C PRO A 10 -20.55 -14.93 -14.32
N SER A 11 -19.90 -14.57 -13.21
CA SER A 11 -20.44 -13.67 -12.19
C SER A 11 -20.34 -12.18 -12.58
N GLY A 12 -19.67 -11.88 -13.69
CA GLY A 12 -19.46 -10.54 -14.21
C GLY A 12 -18.61 -9.65 -13.31
N VAL A 13 -18.66 -8.34 -13.56
CA VAL A 13 -17.94 -7.33 -12.77
C VAL A 13 -18.35 -7.36 -11.30
N ALA A 14 -19.63 -7.61 -11.02
CA ALA A 14 -20.18 -7.63 -9.67
C ALA A 14 -19.62 -8.76 -8.79
N GLY A 15 -19.12 -9.84 -9.37
CA GLY A 15 -18.46 -10.92 -8.63
C GLY A 15 -16.98 -10.69 -8.34
N THR A 16 -16.38 -9.61 -8.83
CA THR A 16 -14.97 -9.31 -8.58
C THR A 16 -14.76 -8.93 -7.12
N SER A 17 -13.90 -9.68 -6.43
CA SER A 17 -13.58 -9.45 -5.02
C SER A 17 -12.60 -8.29 -4.83
N THR A 18 -12.61 -7.72 -3.63
CA THR A 18 -11.68 -6.66 -3.22
C THR A 18 -10.23 -7.07 -3.44
N GLY A 19 -9.50 -6.26 -4.20
CA GLY A 19 -8.09 -6.47 -4.54
C GLY A 19 -7.79 -7.57 -5.57
N GLU A 20 -8.79 -8.23 -6.12
CA GLU A 20 -8.62 -9.38 -7.02
C GLU A 20 -7.98 -9.01 -8.37
N CYS A 21 -8.22 -7.80 -8.86
CA CYS A 21 -7.59 -7.28 -10.07
C CYS A 21 -6.13 -6.83 -9.86
N ALA A 22 -5.63 -6.80 -8.62
CA ALA A 22 -4.26 -6.36 -8.35
C ALA A 22 -3.24 -7.44 -8.70
N VAL A 23 -2.14 -7.03 -9.36
CA VAL A 23 -1.02 -7.92 -9.61
C VAL A 23 -0.16 -7.97 -8.35
N MET A 24 -0.24 -9.07 -7.63
CA MET A 24 0.65 -9.31 -6.49
C MET A 24 2.09 -9.49 -6.96
N CYS A 25 3.04 -9.07 -6.13
CA CYS A 25 4.45 -9.36 -6.38
C CYS A 25 4.70 -10.87 -6.38
N PRO A 26 5.12 -11.49 -7.50
CA PRO A 26 5.28 -12.94 -7.58
C PRO A 26 6.46 -13.46 -6.73
N ALA A 27 7.43 -12.58 -6.46
CA ALA A 27 8.60 -12.88 -5.65
C ALA A 27 8.40 -12.62 -4.14
N CYS A 28 7.28 -12.02 -3.73
CA CYS A 28 6.94 -11.96 -2.31
C CYS A 28 6.55 -13.35 -1.78
N PRO A 29 6.78 -13.63 -0.48
CA PRO A 29 6.29 -14.85 0.14
C PRO A 29 4.75 -14.82 0.25
N HIS A 30 4.10 -15.85 -0.28
CA HIS A 30 2.65 -16.05 -0.26
C HIS A 30 2.32 -17.46 0.25
N PRO A 31 1.86 -17.58 1.51
CA PRO A 31 1.41 -18.86 2.05
C PRO A 31 0.36 -19.51 1.14
N GLY A 32 0.52 -20.81 0.88
CA GLY A 32 -0.38 -21.58 0.01
C GLY A 32 -0.23 -21.31 -1.49
N LYS A 33 0.69 -20.44 -1.93
CA LYS A 33 0.94 -20.18 -3.36
C LYS A 33 2.37 -20.54 -3.77
N ASN A 34 3.36 -19.93 -3.14
CA ASN A 34 4.77 -20.09 -3.50
C ASN A 34 5.68 -20.38 -2.30
N LEU A 35 5.10 -20.76 -1.15
CA LEU A 35 5.81 -21.21 0.03
C LEU A 35 5.61 -22.72 0.23
N PRO A 36 6.65 -23.47 0.67
CA PRO A 36 6.49 -24.85 1.12
C PRO A 36 5.46 -24.95 2.25
N SER A 37 4.76 -26.07 2.40
CA SER A 37 3.71 -26.22 3.44
C SER A 37 4.25 -26.11 4.87
N ASP A 38 5.53 -26.38 5.09
CA ASP A 38 6.23 -26.36 6.36
C ASP A 38 7.16 -25.15 6.52
N TRP A 39 6.97 -24.10 5.71
CA TRP A 39 7.82 -22.89 5.74
C TRP A 39 7.94 -22.25 7.14
N GLU A 40 6.91 -22.35 7.97
CA GLU A 40 6.89 -21.84 9.36
C GLU A 40 7.84 -22.58 10.29
N LYS A 41 8.18 -23.84 9.96
CA LYS A 41 9.11 -24.69 10.72
C LYS A 41 10.55 -24.55 10.25
N ALA A 42 10.82 -23.64 9.33
CA ALA A 42 12.15 -23.43 8.80
C ALA A 42 13.15 -23.09 9.92
N GLU A 43 14.34 -23.68 9.82
CA GLU A 43 15.43 -23.41 10.76
C GLU A 43 15.77 -21.91 10.80
N LYS A 44 16.13 -21.40 11.98
CA LYS A 44 16.47 -19.98 12.22
C LYS A 44 17.41 -19.35 11.16
N PRO A 45 18.42 -20.04 10.60
CA PRO A 45 19.28 -19.45 9.58
C PRO A 45 18.60 -19.23 8.21
N LYS A 46 17.45 -19.86 7.96
CA LYS A 46 16.75 -19.85 6.66
C LYS A 46 15.44 -19.08 6.67
N VAL A 47 14.91 -18.70 7.84
CA VAL A 47 13.64 -17.97 7.97
C VAL A 47 13.59 -16.66 7.16
N TRP A 48 14.76 -16.05 6.89
CA TRP A 48 14.85 -14.82 6.10
C TRP A 48 14.39 -14.97 4.65
N ILE A 49 14.43 -16.19 4.10
CA ILE A 49 13.98 -16.48 2.74
C ILE A 49 12.45 -16.29 2.63
N TYR A 50 11.73 -16.46 3.73
CA TYR A 50 10.27 -16.32 3.80
C TYR A 50 9.82 -14.98 4.39
N ALA A 51 10.75 -14.06 4.64
CA ALA A 51 10.43 -12.77 5.22
C ALA A 51 9.74 -11.86 4.19
N LEU A 52 8.61 -11.26 4.59
CA LEU A 52 7.90 -10.25 3.81
C LEU A 52 8.43 -8.86 4.19
N PHE A 53 8.86 -8.10 3.20
CA PHE A 53 9.34 -6.73 3.40
C PHE A 53 8.40 -5.73 2.76
N LEU A 54 7.83 -4.89 3.60
CA LEU A 54 6.88 -3.84 3.22
C LEU A 54 7.53 -2.48 3.48
N ALA A 55 7.35 -1.56 2.55
CA ALA A 55 7.62 -0.14 2.74
C ALA A 55 6.29 0.62 2.73
N ILE A 56 6.21 1.65 3.57
CA ILE A 56 5.16 2.66 3.50
C ILE A 56 5.77 3.83 2.74
N ASN A 57 5.18 4.17 1.60
CA ASN A 57 5.63 5.26 0.77
C ASN A 57 4.50 6.29 0.63
N ALA A 58 4.73 7.46 1.19
CA ALA A 58 3.79 8.58 1.25
C ALA A 58 4.15 9.73 0.29
N ASN A 59 5.12 9.51 -0.61
CA ASN A 59 5.69 10.55 -1.45
C ASN A 59 5.02 10.65 -2.83
N PHE A 60 3.78 10.13 -2.95
CA PHE A 60 3.01 10.21 -4.19
C PHE A 60 2.01 11.35 -4.10
N HIS A 61 1.95 12.14 -5.17
CA HIS A 61 0.92 13.14 -5.37
C HIS A 61 0.13 12.75 -6.61
N LEU A 62 -1.18 12.53 -6.45
CA LEU A 62 -2.07 12.39 -7.59
C LEU A 62 -2.56 13.76 -8.02
N LYS A 63 -2.68 13.96 -9.33
CA LYS A 63 -3.32 15.17 -9.86
C LYS A 63 -4.84 15.00 -9.72
N ARG A 64 -5.48 15.96 -9.05
CA ARG A 64 -6.93 15.97 -8.86
C ARG A 64 -7.62 16.65 -10.05
N LEU A 65 -8.59 15.97 -10.64
CA LEU A 65 -9.50 16.51 -11.65
C LEU A 65 -10.88 16.73 -11.03
N SER A 66 -11.59 17.74 -11.54
CA SER A 66 -12.99 18.00 -11.19
C SER A 66 -13.88 16.95 -11.88
N ALA A 67 -14.57 16.14 -11.11
CA ALA A 67 -15.51 15.11 -11.55
C ALA A 67 -16.91 15.54 -11.17
N SER A 68 -17.91 15.50 -12.04
CA SER A 68 -19.18 16.17 -11.71
C SER A 68 -19.89 15.57 -10.48
N SER A 69 -19.98 14.24 -10.39
CA SER A 69 -20.55 13.50 -9.25
C SER A 69 -20.29 12.00 -9.41
N ASP A 70 -20.34 11.22 -8.33
CA ASP A 70 -20.24 9.74 -8.39
C ASP A 70 -21.32 9.11 -9.28
N THR A 71 -22.48 9.76 -9.41
CA THR A 71 -23.57 9.32 -10.31
C THR A 71 -23.23 9.48 -11.78
N CYS A 72 -22.52 10.55 -12.14
CA CYS A 72 -22.12 10.83 -13.52
C CYS A 72 -20.79 10.15 -13.87
N ASP A 73 -19.89 10.04 -12.88
CA ASP A 73 -18.51 9.61 -13.00
C ASP A 73 -18.18 8.51 -11.97
N PRO A 74 -18.85 7.35 -12.01
CA PRO A 74 -18.67 6.32 -10.99
C PRO A 74 -17.26 5.70 -11.04
N SER A 75 -16.72 5.39 -9.88
CA SER A 75 -15.47 4.62 -9.77
C SER A 75 -15.61 3.27 -10.49
N LEU A 76 -14.69 2.99 -11.42
CA LEU A 76 -14.65 1.71 -12.16
C LEU A 76 -13.86 0.62 -11.45
N ASN A 77 -13.21 0.96 -10.33
CA ASN A 77 -12.35 0.04 -9.60
C ASN A 77 -12.99 -0.38 -8.28
N GLN A 78 -13.64 0.53 -7.54
CA GLN A 78 -14.35 0.23 -6.28
C GLN A 78 -13.59 -0.74 -5.35
N GLY A 79 -12.28 -0.54 -5.20
CA GLY A 79 -11.44 -1.42 -4.36
C GLY A 79 -11.04 -2.77 -4.97
N SER A 80 -11.35 -3.03 -6.24
CA SER A 80 -11.02 -4.28 -6.93
C SER A 80 -9.53 -4.46 -7.18
N ALA A 81 -8.69 -3.43 -7.04
CA ALA A 81 -7.23 -3.53 -7.28
C ALA A 81 -6.40 -2.95 -6.12
N TYR A 82 -5.66 -1.85 -6.37
CA TYR A 82 -4.66 -1.33 -5.42
C TYR A 82 -5.24 -0.33 -4.41
N PHE A 83 -6.28 0.40 -4.79
CA PHE A 83 -6.94 1.39 -3.92
C PHE A 83 -7.91 0.72 -2.96
N PHE A 84 -8.15 1.38 -1.83
CA PHE A 84 -9.27 1.03 -0.96
C PHE A 84 -10.61 1.28 -1.65
N GLU A 85 -11.64 0.54 -1.22
CA GLU A 85 -13.00 0.85 -1.60
C GLU A 85 -13.45 2.12 -0.87
N GLU A 86 -13.83 3.12 -1.65
CA GLU A 86 -14.12 4.47 -1.16
C GLU A 86 -15.32 4.51 -0.20
N ALA A 87 -16.41 3.78 -0.51
CA ALA A 87 -17.60 3.76 0.33
C ALA A 87 -17.29 3.25 1.75
N ARG A 88 -16.54 2.15 1.84
CA ARG A 88 -16.10 1.57 3.12
C ARG A 88 -15.11 2.47 3.84
N TYR A 89 -14.26 3.17 3.10
CA TYR A 89 -13.36 4.16 3.68
C TYR A 89 -14.13 5.35 4.28
N LYS A 90 -15.10 5.91 3.55
CA LYS A 90 -15.98 6.98 4.03
C LYS A 90 -16.82 6.57 5.25
N GLU A 91 -17.39 5.37 5.23
CA GLU A 91 -18.10 4.80 6.39
C GLU A 91 -17.17 4.69 7.60
N PHE A 92 -15.98 4.16 7.39
CA PHE A 92 -14.97 4.02 8.43
C PHE A 92 -14.53 5.39 8.99
N LEU A 93 -14.37 6.41 8.15
CA LEU A 93 -14.09 7.78 8.57
C LEU A 93 -15.23 8.35 9.41
N ASN A 94 -16.50 8.16 9.02
CA ASN A 94 -17.65 8.65 9.80
C ASN A 94 -17.68 8.08 11.23
N VAL A 95 -17.27 6.82 11.40
CA VAL A 95 -17.25 6.16 12.70
C VAL A 95 -16.04 6.57 13.55
N HIS A 96 -14.89 6.84 12.92
CA HIS A 96 -13.62 7.04 13.63
C HIS A 96 -13.14 8.49 13.66
N THR A 97 -13.81 9.39 12.93
CA THR A 97 -13.49 10.81 12.91
C THR A 97 -14.75 11.60 13.23
N HIS A 98 -14.79 12.23 14.40
CA HIS A 98 -15.89 13.11 14.85
C HIS A 98 -15.85 14.49 14.15
N THR A 99 -15.35 14.55 12.93
CA THR A 99 -15.17 15.80 12.17
C THR A 99 -15.68 15.55 10.77
N ASN A 100 -16.65 16.36 10.32
CA ASN A 100 -16.93 16.53 8.90
C ASN A 100 -15.62 16.93 8.24
N ILE A 101 -14.98 16.00 7.55
CA ILE A 101 -13.82 16.30 6.72
C ILE A 101 -14.39 17.07 5.53
N GLU A 102 -14.30 18.39 5.56
CA GLU A 102 -14.31 19.13 4.31
C GLU A 102 -13.07 18.65 3.56
N GLU A 103 -13.27 17.83 2.53
CA GLU A 103 -12.19 17.42 1.63
C GLU A 103 -11.46 18.70 1.20
N ALA A 104 -10.22 18.86 1.67
CA ALA A 104 -9.41 20.00 1.28
C ALA A 104 -9.38 20.03 -0.25
N ARG A 105 -9.90 21.12 -0.84
CA ARG A 105 -10.02 21.31 -2.30
C ARG A 105 -8.65 21.64 -2.92
N THR A 106 -7.62 20.88 -2.56
CA THR A 106 -6.29 21.00 -3.16
C THR A 106 -6.29 20.28 -4.51
N THR A 107 -5.56 20.83 -5.48
CA THR A 107 -5.40 20.27 -6.83
C THR A 107 -4.56 18.98 -6.85
N ALA A 108 -4.02 18.56 -5.71
CA ALA A 108 -3.33 17.30 -5.51
C ALA A 108 -3.69 16.70 -4.14
N SER A 109 -3.93 15.39 -4.11
CA SER A 109 -4.04 14.56 -2.90
C SER A 109 -2.69 13.89 -2.65
N SER A 110 -2.21 13.95 -1.40
CA SER A 110 -1.10 13.11 -0.96
C SER A 110 -1.59 11.69 -0.79
N VAL A 111 -0.97 10.74 -1.49
CA VAL A 111 -1.35 9.33 -1.48
C VAL A 111 -0.25 8.51 -0.81
N GLY A 112 -0.67 7.70 0.15
CA GLY A 112 0.13 6.68 0.79
C GLY A 112 -0.05 5.34 0.10
N THR A 113 1.04 4.59 -0.01
CA THR A 113 1.02 3.22 -0.51
C THR A 113 1.78 2.30 0.44
N ILE A 114 1.33 1.06 0.54
CA ILE A 114 2.19 -0.03 1.02
C ILE A 114 2.69 -0.82 -0.19
N GLU A 115 4.00 -1.01 -0.28
CA GLU A 115 4.62 -1.73 -1.39
C GLU A 115 5.70 -2.71 -0.92
N CYS A 116 6.03 -3.67 -1.79
CA CYS A 116 7.16 -4.56 -1.58
C CYS A 116 8.45 -3.77 -1.74
N SER A 117 9.23 -3.62 -0.66
CA SER A 117 10.47 -2.84 -0.68
C SER A 117 11.64 -3.52 -1.41
N GLN A 118 11.42 -4.73 -1.94
CA GLN A 118 12.41 -5.44 -2.76
C GLN A 118 12.16 -5.29 -4.26
N HIS A 119 10.89 -5.29 -4.67
CA HIS A 119 10.50 -5.35 -6.08
C HIS A 119 9.65 -4.15 -6.51
N SER A 120 9.42 -3.17 -5.63
CA SER A 120 8.69 -1.91 -5.92
C SER A 120 7.26 -2.14 -6.43
N MET A 121 6.63 -3.24 -5.98
CA MET A 121 5.28 -3.64 -6.36
C MET A 121 4.27 -3.35 -5.27
N LYS A 122 3.17 -2.68 -5.64
CA LYS A 122 2.18 -2.14 -4.72
C LYS A 122 1.34 -3.28 -4.16
N ARG A 123 1.03 -3.22 -2.87
CA ARG A 123 0.15 -4.21 -2.23
C ARG A 123 -1.29 -3.91 -2.63
N LEU A 124 -2.08 -4.98 -2.79
CA LEU A 124 -3.50 -4.88 -3.11
C LEU A 124 -4.24 -4.17 -1.98
N VAL A 125 -5.12 -3.22 -2.30
CA VAL A 125 -5.98 -2.52 -1.32
C VAL A 125 -5.15 -1.84 -0.20
N PHE A 126 -4.05 -1.20 -0.58
CA PHE A 126 -3.15 -0.48 0.33
C PHE A 126 -2.67 0.86 -0.25
N VAL A 127 -3.38 1.37 -1.25
CA VAL A 127 -3.20 2.73 -1.76
C VAL A 127 -4.38 3.56 -1.27
N GLY A 128 -4.09 4.67 -0.61
CA GLY A 128 -5.12 5.51 -0.04
C GLY A 128 -4.64 6.91 0.28
N ASP A 129 -5.60 7.79 0.45
CA ASP A 129 -5.37 9.19 0.71
C ASP A 129 -4.85 9.45 2.12
N LEU A 130 -3.79 10.25 2.18
CA LEU A 130 -3.25 10.80 3.42
C LEU A 130 -3.89 12.18 3.64
N GLN A 131 -5.19 12.18 3.98
CA GLN A 131 -5.97 13.41 4.13
C GLN A 131 -5.95 13.98 5.56
N LYS A 132 -5.33 13.29 6.53
CA LYS A 132 -5.37 13.69 7.94
C LYS A 132 -3.98 13.82 8.54
N ASP A 133 -3.76 14.94 9.23
CA ASP A 133 -2.53 15.22 9.99
C ASP A 133 -2.39 14.33 11.24
N SER A 134 -3.49 13.76 11.76
CA SER A 134 -3.47 12.86 12.92
C SER A 134 -4.60 11.81 12.92
N TYR A 135 -4.24 10.53 13.08
CA TYR A 135 -5.20 9.45 13.27
C TYR A 135 -5.47 9.21 14.76
N PRO A 136 -6.71 8.84 15.16
CA PRO A 136 -7.02 8.48 16.55
C PRO A 136 -6.12 7.35 17.07
N SER A 137 -5.76 7.33 18.35
CA SER A 137 -4.89 6.27 18.90
C SER A 137 -5.53 4.88 18.90
N ASN A 138 -6.86 4.79 18.83
CA ASN A 138 -7.62 3.55 18.63
C ASN A 138 -7.69 3.10 17.16
N PHE A 139 -7.06 3.83 16.24
CA PHE A 139 -6.97 3.55 14.81
C PHE A 139 -5.95 2.44 14.51
N VAL A 140 -6.16 1.27 15.10
CA VAL A 140 -5.38 0.06 14.80
C VAL A 140 -6.37 -0.97 14.30
N GLY A 141 -6.42 -1.17 12.98
CA GLY A 141 -7.28 -2.18 12.37
C GLY A 141 -7.04 -3.56 13.00
N MET A 142 -8.09 -4.39 13.10
CA MET A 142 -8.03 -5.69 13.79
C MET A 142 -6.84 -6.56 13.36
N ARG A 143 -6.42 -6.46 12.08
CA ARG A 143 -5.27 -7.19 11.53
C ARG A 143 -3.91 -6.69 12.01
N ALA A 144 -3.76 -5.42 12.37
CA ALA A 144 -2.48 -4.87 12.81
C ALA A 144 -2.06 -5.41 14.19
N LYS A 145 -3.03 -5.69 15.09
CA LYS A 145 -2.75 -6.25 16.42
C LYS A 145 -2.26 -7.71 16.38
N SER A 146 -2.57 -8.45 15.32
CA SER A 146 -2.15 -9.84 15.14
C SER A 146 -0.83 -10.01 14.38
N LEU A 147 -0.21 -8.92 13.92
CA LEU A 147 1.02 -8.96 13.12
C LEU A 147 2.25 -8.68 13.98
N ASN A 148 3.28 -9.52 13.85
CA ASN A 148 4.61 -9.24 14.39
C ASN A 148 5.38 -8.37 13.37
N VAL A 149 5.34 -7.05 13.56
CA VAL A 149 5.98 -6.08 12.68
C VAL A 149 7.29 -5.60 13.30
N ARG A 150 8.37 -5.63 12.51
CA ARG A 150 9.65 -5.02 12.85
C ARG A 150 9.89 -3.82 11.95
N TYR A 151 9.99 -2.64 12.55
CA TYR A 151 10.29 -1.41 11.85
C TYR A 151 11.79 -1.31 11.61
N LEU A 152 12.17 -0.97 10.38
CA LEU A 152 13.55 -0.79 9.95
C LEU A 152 13.60 0.41 8.99
N ILE A 153 14.77 1.01 8.86
CA ILE A 153 14.99 2.17 8.00
C ILE A 153 15.83 1.73 6.80
N PRO A 154 15.41 2.03 5.55
CA PRO A 154 16.19 1.73 4.34
C PRO A 154 17.63 2.25 4.46
N LYS A 155 18.61 1.48 3.98
CA LYS A 155 20.04 1.73 4.23
C LYS A 155 20.52 3.12 3.80
N PHE A 156 20.08 3.62 2.66
CA PHE A 156 20.43 4.95 2.16
C PHE A 156 19.84 6.04 3.06
N HIS A 157 18.57 5.90 3.44
CA HIS A 157 17.91 6.84 4.33
C HIS A 157 18.48 6.79 5.76
N LEU A 158 18.92 5.62 6.21
CA LEU A 158 19.41 5.39 7.57
C LEU A 158 20.58 6.30 7.96
N TYR A 159 21.47 6.63 7.01
CA TYR A 159 22.60 7.52 7.27
C TYR A 159 22.19 8.96 7.60
N MET A 160 20.97 9.38 7.22
CA MET A 160 20.42 10.70 7.56
C MET A 160 19.75 10.73 8.94
N HIS A 161 19.63 9.58 9.63
CA HIS A 161 19.10 9.51 10.99
C HIS A 161 20.21 9.60 12.03
N CYS A 162 19.84 9.92 13.27
CA CYS A 162 20.78 9.95 14.40
C CYS A 162 21.36 8.56 14.71
N THR A 163 22.51 8.52 15.39
CA THR A 163 23.24 7.28 15.70
C THR A 163 22.39 6.23 16.41
N HIS A 164 21.47 6.67 17.28
CA HIS A 164 20.52 5.77 17.94
C HIS A 164 19.67 4.98 16.94
N CYS A 165 19.13 5.65 15.91
CA CYS A 165 18.37 5.00 14.85
C CYS A 165 19.25 4.10 13.97
N GLN A 166 20.48 4.53 13.67
CA GLN A 166 21.44 3.74 12.89
C GLN A 166 21.79 2.40 13.54
N ILE A 167 21.74 2.31 14.87
CA ILE A 167 21.98 1.08 15.61
C ILE A 167 20.69 0.24 15.71
N ASN A 168 19.56 0.85 16.03
CA ASN A 168 18.34 0.12 16.37
C ASN A 168 17.47 -0.28 15.17
N TYR A 169 17.57 0.43 14.04
CA TYR A 169 16.71 0.22 12.87
C TYR A 169 17.48 -0.25 11.63
N THR A 170 18.71 -0.73 11.80
CA THR A 170 19.55 -1.20 10.70
C THR A 170 19.22 -2.64 10.29
N PHE A 171 19.18 -2.87 8.97
CA PHE A 171 19.08 -4.21 8.41
C PHE A 171 20.29 -5.09 8.75
N ASN A 172 21.49 -4.50 8.90
CA ASN A 172 22.71 -5.29 9.08
C ASN A 172 22.78 -6.00 10.45
N LEU A 173 22.07 -5.50 11.46
CA LEU A 173 22.06 -6.06 12.81
C LEU A 173 20.72 -6.75 13.14
N THR A 174 19.78 -6.80 12.19
CA THR A 174 18.46 -7.39 12.44
C THR A 174 18.41 -8.85 11.99
N PRO A 175 18.18 -9.81 12.90
CA PRO A 175 18.12 -11.22 12.53
C PRO A 175 16.96 -11.54 11.57
N GLY A 176 17.18 -12.45 10.62
CA GLY A 176 16.12 -12.94 9.75
C GLY A 176 15.73 -11.99 8.60
N VAL A 177 16.53 -10.96 8.29
CA VAL A 177 16.26 -10.06 7.15
C VAL A 177 17.10 -10.33 5.90
N GLY A 178 18.14 -11.15 6.03
CA GLY A 178 19.13 -11.41 4.98
C GLY A 178 19.99 -10.19 4.65
N HIS A 179 20.82 -10.28 3.61
CA HIS A 179 21.61 -9.15 3.13
C HIS A 179 20.82 -8.34 2.09
N THR A 180 20.32 -7.17 2.49
CA THR A 180 19.40 -6.36 1.69
C THR A 180 19.52 -4.88 2.05
N ASP A 181 19.13 -3.99 1.14
CA ASP A 181 19.05 -2.54 1.37
C ASP A 181 17.61 -2.01 1.53
N ARG A 182 16.65 -2.66 0.85
CA ARG A 182 15.23 -2.30 0.83
C ARG A 182 14.93 -0.93 0.20
N GLU A 183 15.75 -0.51 -0.77
CA GLU A 183 15.67 0.78 -1.48
C GLU A 183 14.91 0.70 -2.82
N ALA A 184 14.20 -0.40 -3.09
CA ALA A 184 13.52 -0.56 -4.38
C ALA A 184 12.44 0.51 -4.65
N PRO A 185 11.65 0.97 -3.65
CA PRO A 185 10.73 2.10 -3.82
C PRO A 185 11.42 3.38 -4.30
N GLU A 186 12.62 3.65 -3.78
CA GLU A 186 13.39 4.88 -4.01
C GLU A 186 14.15 4.84 -5.35
N ARG A 187 14.70 3.68 -5.72
CA ARG A 187 15.46 3.51 -6.99
C ARG A 187 14.66 3.86 -8.23
N GLY A 188 13.37 3.50 -8.25
CA GLY A 188 12.49 3.71 -9.39
C GLY A 188 11.96 5.13 -9.49
N TRP A 189 12.19 5.98 -8.47
CA TRP A 189 11.45 7.22 -8.32
C TRP A 189 11.67 8.19 -9.49
N ALA A 190 12.93 8.37 -9.92
CA ALA A 190 13.26 9.21 -11.07
C ALA A 190 12.57 8.75 -12.38
N ALA A 191 12.39 7.43 -12.57
CA ALA A 191 11.76 6.87 -13.76
C ALA A 191 10.22 6.86 -13.66
N MET A 192 9.65 6.79 -12.46
CA MET A 192 8.19 6.83 -12.23
C MET A 192 7.64 8.27 -12.26
N ASN A 193 8.44 9.27 -11.89
CA ASN A 193 7.99 10.66 -11.84
C ASN A 193 7.38 11.17 -13.16
N PRO A 194 7.95 10.92 -14.35
CA PRO A 194 7.35 11.34 -15.62
C PRO A 194 5.96 10.76 -15.87
N VAL A 195 5.68 9.54 -15.38
CA VAL A 195 4.39 8.86 -15.57
C VAL A 195 3.41 9.10 -14.42
N SER A 196 3.81 9.78 -13.36
CA SER A 196 2.94 10.11 -12.21
C SER A 196 1.66 10.86 -12.64
N SER A 197 1.76 11.71 -13.67
CA SER A 197 0.64 12.46 -14.23
C SER A 197 -0.39 11.62 -15.00
N SER A 198 -0.10 10.34 -15.27
CA SER A 198 -1.02 9.42 -15.96
C SER A 198 -2.16 8.94 -15.06
N THR A 199 -1.92 8.88 -13.74
CA THR A 199 -2.94 8.58 -12.73
C THR A 199 -3.49 9.87 -12.16
N LYS A 200 -4.80 10.06 -12.33
CA LYS A 200 -5.52 11.25 -11.85
C LYS A 200 -6.70 10.80 -11.02
N GLU A 201 -6.86 11.43 -9.87
CA GLU A 201 -8.02 11.21 -9.02
C GLU A 201 -9.15 12.16 -9.45
N MET A 202 -10.37 11.62 -9.48
CA MET A 202 -11.58 12.34 -9.83
C MET A 202 -12.29 12.69 -8.51
N GLY A 203 -12.34 13.98 -8.15
CA GLY A 203 -13.02 14.44 -6.93
C GLY A 203 -14.33 15.18 -7.26
N PRO A 204 -15.25 15.33 -6.31
CA PRO A 204 -16.53 16.00 -6.55
C PRO A 204 -16.34 17.41 -7.09
N GLY A 205 -17.05 17.69 -8.17
CA GLY A 205 -17.00 18.90 -8.96
C GLY A 205 -17.84 19.95 -8.28
N SER A 206 -17.40 21.20 -8.41
CA SER A 206 -18.11 22.38 -7.89
C SER A 206 -19.53 22.49 -8.42
#